data_AF-A0A7W0Q871-F1
#
_entry.id   AF-A0A7W0Q871-F1
#
_cell.length_a   1.000
_cell.length_b   1.000
_cell.length_c   1.000
_cell.angle_alpha   90.00
_cell.angle_beta   90.00
_cell.angle_gamma   90.00
#
_symmetry.space_group_name_H-M   'P 1'
#
loop_
_entity.id
_entity.type
_entity.pdbx_description
1 polymer ?
#
loop_
_entity_poly.entity_id
_entity_poly.type
_entity_poly.pdbx_seq_one_letter_code
_entity_poly.pdbx_strand_id
1 'polypeptide(L)'
;MRCCCLREPKFTGTEPRDASDDTVRDAPPDAPPDAPPMADCPAGLQDVRVTTNGTGARVCGPRYQVEFGQGGAHFPYQLIVDGMHLVADGVECNDERGIGLALHPSLRINGEDAPQVTSTLAVELGSTTDAIVKIALTWNAAYACGGGAAVGELGRRSTFTFLPDGQIHRFDRIEHPATVTSGNCSSCRPASQGSPFYLTSYTTLAVDMGGYQILGATGGNQNALTTYGQSINAGEDVCITTRGRHVGFGWYGDNTQLANPSRVRVVRTPMAGQAGAIAFIFDQLNNATQITPTNAATLLETTMIVGSSDTNCAAVLSRVATHRENRLLHVVRGTDQFDIAPNLDGIYGGERPDGTVSYDIPGVPDSPFTMSIPAGGQPIVGGFAVWFDFASFYPNITAVRTPASANPNWIRFQHAPPPNQSQVVFWFPDGLGVGQTITIDPSP
;
A
#
# COMPACT_ATOMS: atom_id res chain seq x y z
N MET A 1 14.11 46.91 51.03
CA MET A 1 13.43 45.67 50.61
C MET A 1 11.96 46.02 50.39
N ARG A 2 11.52 46.49 49.22
CA ARG A 2 11.17 45.77 47.97
C ARG A 2 10.21 44.59 48.22
N CYS A 3 8.91 44.91 48.29
CA CYS A 3 7.81 43.95 48.05
C CYS A 3 7.39 44.05 46.58
N CYS A 4 7.26 42.87 45.96
CA CYS A 4 7.05 42.66 44.53
C CYS A 4 5.65 43.06 44.06
N CYS A 5 5.62 43.64 42.85
CA CYS A 5 4.45 43.80 42.01
C CYS A 5 4.00 42.45 41.43
N LEU A 6 2.70 42.14 41.47
CA LEU A 6 2.05 41.26 40.50
C LEU A 6 0.85 42.03 39.94
N ARG A 7 0.94 42.36 38.65
CA ARG A 7 -0.13 42.92 37.83
C ARG A 7 -0.97 41.77 37.29
N GLU A 8 -2.28 41.86 37.44
CA GLU A 8 -3.26 41.07 36.69
C GLU A 8 -3.33 41.59 35.23
N PRO A 9 -3.38 40.72 34.20
CA PRO A 9 -3.83 41.14 32.89
C PRO A 9 -5.35 41.01 32.78
N LYS A 10 -5.99 42.16 32.57
CA LYS A 10 -7.37 42.28 32.09
C LYS A 10 -7.46 41.67 30.69
N PHE A 11 -8.30 40.64 30.52
CA PHE A 11 -8.85 40.26 29.20
C PHE A 11 -10.28 40.79 29.12
N THR A 12 -10.46 41.90 28.41
CA THR A 12 -11.78 42.37 27.95
C THR A 12 -11.66 42.56 26.44
N GLY A 13 -12.38 41.72 25.69
CA GLY A 13 -12.39 41.75 24.23
C GLY A 13 -13.16 40.57 23.66
N THR A 14 -14.47 40.55 23.90
CA THR A 14 -15.43 39.74 23.12
C THR A 14 -15.71 40.47 21.81
N GLU A 15 -15.08 40.02 20.72
CA GLU A 15 -15.61 40.22 19.38
C GLU A 15 -16.00 38.84 18.80
N PRO A 16 -17.17 38.72 18.15
CA PRO A 16 -17.55 37.50 17.47
C PRO A 16 -16.68 37.37 16.22
N ARG A 17 -15.86 36.31 16.16
CA ARG A 17 -15.20 35.92 14.91
C ARG A 17 -16.26 35.42 13.94
N ASP A 18 -16.41 36.16 12.85
CA ASP A 18 -17.13 35.73 11.66
C ASP A 18 -16.62 34.36 11.20
N ALA A 19 -17.56 33.44 11.02
CA ALA A 19 -17.36 32.05 10.60
C ALA A 19 -17.38 31.93 9.07
N SER A 20 -16.51 32.63 8.35
CA SER A 20 -16.53 32.60 6.88
C SER A 20 -15.16 32.61 6.20
N ASP A 21 -14.09 32.15 6.85
CA ASP A 21 -12.83 31.92 6.13
C ASP A 21 -12.23 30.54 6.46
N ASP A 22 -12.88 29.52 5.88
CA ASP A 22 -12.46 28.12 5.87
C ASP A 22 -11.40 27.83 4.78
N THR A 23 -10.90 28.85 4.08
CA THR A 23 -10.03 28.65 2.90
C THR A 23 -8.54 28.49 3.22
N VAL A 24 -8.14 28.65 4.49
CA VAL A 24 -6.71 28.66 4.91
C VAL A 24 -6.29 27.39 5.66
N ARG A 25 -7.19 26.42 5.91
CA ARG A 25 -6.87 25.18 6.65
C ARG A 25 -6.51 23.96 5.80
N ASP A 26 -6.57 24.09 4.47
CA ASP A 26 -6.29 23.00 3.54
C ASP A 26 -4.95 23.13 2.81
N ALA A 27 -4.08 24.07 3.21
CA ALA A 27 -2.71 24.05 2.71
C ALA A 27 -2.08 22.71 3.14
N PRO A 28 -1.67 21.85 2.20
CA PRO A 28 -1.00 20.61 2.55
C PRO A 28 0.21 20.94 3.42
N PRO A 29 0.67 20.02 4.31
CA PRO A 29 2.04 20.12 4.79
C PRO A 29 2.92 20.28 3.54
N ASP A 30 3.73 21.33 3.50
CA ASP A 30 4.54 21.69 2.33
C ASP A 30 5.19 20.42 1.81
N ALA A 31 4.95 20.07 0.54
CA ALA A 31 5.67 18.97 -0.09
C ALA A 31 7.16 19.15 0.21
N PRO A 32 7.93 18.07 0.46
CA PRO A 32 9.33 18.19 0.84
C PRO A 32 10.01 19.21 -0.08
N PRO A 33 10.71 20.22 0.48
CA PRO A 33 11.13 21.43 -0.26
C PRO A 33 12.01 21.15 -1.49
N ASP A 34 12.43 19.90 -1.68
CA ASP A 34 13.32 19.43 -2.73
C ASP A 34 12.67 18.50 -3.77
N ALA A 35 11.34 18.27 -3.74
CA ALA A 35 10.67 17.51 -4.79
C ALA A 35 10.50 18.38 -6.06
N PRO A 36 11.13 18.06 -7.20
CA PRO A 36 10.88 18.75 -8.45
C PRO A 36 9.39 18.67 -8.79
N PRO A 37 8.77 19.77 -9.25
CA PRO A 37 7.36 19.76 -9.61
C PRO A 37 7.16 18.81 -10.79
N MET A 38 6.55 17.65 -10.54
CA MET A 38 5.94 16.87 -11.61
C MET A 38 4.59 17.51 -11.96
N ALA A 39 4.20 17.50 -13.24
CA ALA A 39 2.96 18.12 -13.71
C ALA A 39 1.73 17.36 -13.20
N ASP A 40 0.76 18.07 -12.61
CA ASP A 40 -0.44 17.50 -11.97
C ASP A 40 -1.12 16.43 -12.81
N CYS A 41 -1.73 15.45 -12.13
CA CYS A 41 -2.49 14.42 -12.81
C CYS A 41 -3.63 15.04 -13.64
N PRO A 42 -3.80 14.65 -14.91
CA PRO A 42 -4.94 15.10 -15.70
C PRO A 42 -6.26 14.77 -15.00
N ALA A 43 -7.22 15.69 -15.01
CA ALA A 43 -8.55 15.42 -14.51
C ALA A 43 -9.29 14.40 -15.40
N GLY A 44 -10.16 13.59 -14.79
CA GLY A 44 -11.08 12.70 -15.52
C GLY A 44 -10.43 11.47 -16.16
N LEU A 45 -9.31 11.00 -15.61
CA LEU A 45 -8.70 9.74 -16.04
C LEU A 45 -9.66 8.56 -15.82
N GLN A 46 -9.70 7.62 -16.76
CA GLN A 46 -10.42 6.34 -16.65
C GLN A 46 -9.46 5.13 -16.44
N ASP A 47 -8.17 5.41 -16.54
CA ASP A 47 -7.07 4.46 -16.54
C ASP A 47 -5.96 4.93 -15.59
N VAL A 48 -4.99 4.07 -15.35
CA VAL A 48 -3.84 4.36 -14.50
C VAL A 48 -2.65 4.70 -15.37
N ARG A 49 -2.07 5.88 -15.16
CA ARG A 49 -0.91 6.35 -15.92
C ARG A 49 0.30 6.47 -15.01
N VAL A 50 1.46 6.20 -15.56
CA VAL A 50 2.73 6.44 -14.89
C VAL A 50 3.59 7.39 -15.71
N THR A 51 4.19 8.37 -15.04
CA THR A 51 5.24 9.21 -15.58
C THR A 51 6.48 9.06 -14.72
N THR A 52 7.65 9.00 -15.34
CA THR A 52 8.94 8.89 -14.65
C THR A 52 9.85 10.02 -15.11
N ASN A 53 10.80 10.40 -14.26
CA ASN A 53 11.85 11.37 -14.58
C ASN A 53 13.27 10.78 -14.43
N GLY A 54 13.37 9.45 -14.41
CA GLY A 54 14.61 8.70 -14.26
C GLY A 54 15.00 8.38 -12.80
N THR A 55 14.56 9.17 -11.83
CA THR A 55 14.86 8.96 -10.40
C THR A 55 13.62 8.77 -9.53
N GLY A 56 12.44 9.16 -10.00
CA GLY A 56 11.17 8.95 -9.33
C GLY A 56 10.05 8.60 -10.32
N ALA A 57 8.87 8.38 -9.76
CA ALA A 57 7.67 8.08 -10.52
C ALA A 57 6.46 8.77 -9.92
N ARG A 58 5.53 9.17 -10.79
CA ARG A 58 4.18 9.59 -10.41
C ARG A 58 3.19 8.67 -11.08
N VAL A 59 2.26 8.15 -10.27
CA VAL A 59 1.13 7.34 -10.75
C VAL A 59 -0.15 8.14 -10.59
N CYS A 60 -0.90 8.27 -11.67
CA CYS A 60 -2.18 8.95 -11.74
C CYS A 60 -3.27 7.94 -12.05
N GLY A 61 -4.16 7.68 -11.10
CA GLY A 61 -5.40 6.94 -11.33
C GLY A 61 -6.61 7.87 -11.42
N PRO A 62 -7.82 7.32 -11.65
CA PRO A 62 -9.05 8.11 -11.72
C PRO A 62 -9.36 8.93 -10.45
N ARG A 63 -8.95 8.41 -9.29
CA ARG A 63 -9.28 8.96 -7.96
C ARG A 63 -8.08 9.18 -7.06
N TYR A 64 -6.89 8.83 -7.52
CA TYR A 64 -5.69 8.90 -6.70
C TYR A 64 -4.48 9.36 -7.48
N GLN A 65 -3.54 9.96 -6.76
CA GLN A 65 -2.21 10.27 -7.24
C GLN A 65 -1.21 9.76 -6.21
N VAL A 66 -0.16 9.10 -6.67
CA VAL A 66 0.94 8.62 -5.82
C VAL A 66 2.26 9.09 -6.37
N GLU A 67 3.11 9.63 -5.51
CA GLU A 67 4.46 10.07 -5.87
C GLU A 67 5.51 9.31 -5.09
N PHE A 68 6.44 8.74 -5.84
CA PHE A 68 7.59 7.99 -5.35
C PHE A 68 8.78 8.93 -5.23
N GLY A 69 9.49 8.81 -4.10
CA GLY A 69 10.64 9.67 -3.79
C GLY A 69 11.73 9.60 -4.85
N GLN A 70 12.46 10.70 -5.05
CA GLN A 70 13.64 10.72 -5.91
C GLN A 70 14.93 10.39 -5.14
N GLY A 71 14.85 10.41 -3.81
CA GLY A 71 15.89 9.96 -2.90
C GLY A 71 15.34 8.90 -1.96
N GLY A 72 16.12 8.58 -0.93
CA GLY A 72 15.72 7.58 0.06
C GLY A 72 15.66 6.18 -0.51
N ALA A 73 14.62 5.47 -0.11
CA ALA A 73 14.31 4.13 -0.57
C ALA A 73 13.33 4.11 -1.75
N HIS A 74 13.07 5.28 -2.36
CA HIS A 74 12.07 5.51 -3.40
C HIS A 74 10.64 5.14 -3.03
N PHE A 75 10.31 4.93 -1.75
CA PHE A 75 8.92 4.70 -1.34
C PHE A 75 8.03 5.91 -1.64
N PRO A 76 6.69 5.72 -1.69
CA PRO A 76 5.79 6.84 -1.81
C PRO A 76 5.94 7.84 -0.65
N TYR A 77 6.16 9.11 -0.99
CA TYR A 77 6.08 10.22 -0.02
C TYR A 77 4.76 10.97 -0.12
N GLN A 78 4.01 10.76 -1.21
CA GLN A 78 2.70 11.39 -1.39
C GLN A 78 1.67 10.37 -1.86
N LEU A 79 0.48 10.45 -1.25
CA LEU A 79 -0.75 9.79 -1.67
C LEU A 79 -1.85 10.82 -1.57
N ILE A 80 -2.48 11.11 -2.70
CA ILE A 80 -3.65 11.96 -2.82
C ILE A 80 -4.82 11.07 -3.20
N VAL A 81 -5.97 11.24 -2.53
CA VAL A 81 -7.23 10.56 -2.87
C VAL A 81 -8.32 11.61 -2.97
N ASP A 82 -9.00 11.66 -4.12
CA ASP A 82 -10.07 12.62 -4.41
C ASP A 82 -9.68 14.07 -4.03
N GLY A 83 -8.46 14.46 -4.41
CA GLY A 83 -7.86 15.78 -4.18
C GLY A 83 -7.27 15.99 -2.78
N MET A 84 -7.38 15.02 -1.86
CA MET A 84 -6.88 15.16 -0.49
C MET A 84 -5.55 14.48 -0.28
N HIS A 85 -4.55 15.22 0.19
CA HIS A 85 -3.27 14.68 0.64
C HIS A 85 -3.47 13.85 1.91
N LEU A 86 -3.14 12.57 1.82
CA LEU A 86 -3.35 11.63 2.91
C LEU A 86 -2.09 11.35 3.70
N VAL A 87 -0.89 11.39 3.11
CA VAL A 87 0.34 11.02 3.83
C VAL A 87 0.66 12.03 4.92
N ALA A 88 0.97 11.54 6.12
CA ALA A 88 1.40 12.38 7.25
C ALA A 88 2.91 12.36 7.46
N ASP A 89 3.42 13.54 7.85
CA ASP A 89 4.78 13.73 8.30
C ASP A 89 4.95 13.39 9.79
N GLY A 90 6.13 12.91 10.13
CA GLY A 90 6.58 12.64 11.50
C GLY A 90 7.75 13.53 11.90
N VAL A 91 7.88 13.77 13.20
CA VAL A 91 8.93 14.62 13.78
C VAL A 91 10.01 13.78 14.47
N GLU A 92 9.69 12.54 14.85
CA GLU A 92 10.61 11.67 15.58
C GLU A 92 11.11 10.50 14.72
N CYS A 93 12.28 9.97 15.06
CA CYS A 93 12.90 8.82 14.40
C CYS A 93 12.08 7.52 14.63
N ASN A 94 11.39 7.42 15.78
CA ASN A 94 10.54 6.27 16.10
C ASN A 94 9.15 6.34 15.45
N ASP A 95 8.80 7.47 14.83
CA ASP A 95 7.51 7.61 14.17
C ASP A 95 7.56 6.89 12.82
N GLU A 96 6.68 5.92 12.59
CA GLU A 96 6.37 5.42 11.27
C GLU A 96 5.67 6.56 10.51
N ARG A 97 6.43 7.36 9.76
CA ARG A 97 5.91 8.48 8.95
C ARG A 97 5.99 8.14 7.48
N GLY A 98 5.05 8.64 6.70
CA GLY A 98 5.02 8.33 5.28
C GLY A 98 4.46 6.94 4.97
N ILE A 99 4.92 6.37 3.86
CA ILE A 99 4.69 4.98 3.47
C ILE A 99 6.06 4.31 3.44
N GLY A 100 6.21 3.18 4.11
CA GLY A 100 7.53 2.57 4.22
C GLY A 100 7.63 1.36 5.13
N LEU A 101 8.86 1.08 5.53
CA LEU A 101 9.25 0.02 6.44
C LEU A 101 10.03 0.63 7.61
N ALA A 102 9.95 0.00 8.78
CA ALA A 102 10.80 0.36 9.90
C ALA A 102 11.33 -0.90 10.58
N LEU A 103 12.59 -0.85 10.98
CA LEU A 103 13.19 -1.75 11.94
C LEU A 103 13.41 -0.94 13.22
N HIS A 104 12.43 -0.91 14.12
CA HIS A 104 12.54 -0.14 15.35
C HIS A 104 13.48 -0.85 16.35
N PRO A 105 14.34 -0.10 17.09
CA PRO A 105 14.58 1.36 17.03
C PRO A 105 15.74 1.76 16.10
N SER A 106 16.11 0.90 15.16
CA SER A 106 17.37 0.99 14.42
C SER A 106 17.30 1.78 13.12
N LEU A 107 16.19 1.68 12.39
CA LEU A 107 16.15 2.13 11.01
C LEU A 107 14.71 2.41 10.58
N ARG A 108 14.56 3.42 9.73
CA ARG A 108 13.34 3.71 8.98
C ARG A 108 13.70 3.82 7.49
N ILE A 109 12.84 3.25 6.65
CA ILE A 109 12.99 3.17 5.20
C ILE A 109 11.71 3.75 4.59
N ASN A 110 11.80 4.93 3.97
CA ASN A 110 10.68 5.59 3.29
C ASN A 110 11.20 6.46 2.12
N GLY A 111 10.33 7.27 1.54
CA GLY A 111 10.67 8.15 0.40
C GLY A 111 11.55 9.36 0.75
N GLU A 112 11.75 9.66 2.04
CA GLU A 112 12.46 10.86 2.51
C GLU A 112 13.81 10.55 3.18
N ASP A 113 13.92 9.42 3.88
CA ASP A 113 15.08 9.06 4.69
C ASP A 113 16.07 8.20 3.89
N ALA A 114 17.33 8.64 3.77
CA ALA A 114 18.20 8.18 2.68
C ALA A 114 19.69 7.82 2.95
N PRO A 115 20.37 8.23 4.03
CA PRO A 115 21.84 8.10 4.01
C PRO A 115 22.33 6.64 4.09
N GLN A 116 21.48 5.71 4.53
CA GLN A 116 21.84 4.31 4.76
C GLN A 116 21.12 3.33 3.83
N VAL A 117 20.37 3.84 2.84
CA VAL A 117 19.59 3.01 1.92
C VAL A 117 20.08 3.18 0.49
N THR A 118 20.43 2.07 -0.16
CA THR A 118 20.54 2.01 -1.61
C THR A 118 19.21 1.51 -2.17
N SER A 119 18.72 2.13 -3.23
CA SER A 119 17.47 1.70 -3.85
C SER A 119 17.42 1.97 -5.34
N THR A 120 16.59 1.22 -6.04
CA THR A 120 16.23 1.42 -7.44
C THR A 120 14.71 1.34 -7.59
N LEU A 121 14.18 2.15 -8.50
CA LEU A 121 12.77 2.12 -8.89
C LEU A 121 12.66 1.62 -10.33
N ALA A 122 11.76 0.68 -10.57
CA ALA A 122 11.42 0.16 -11.89
C ALA A 122 9.91 0.19 -12.12
N VAL A 123 9.48 0.66 -13.30
CA VAL A 123 8.12 0.46 -13.78
C VAL A 123 8.09 -0.87 -14.52
N GLU A 124 7.47 -1.88 -13.92
CA GLU A 124 7.41 -3.24 -14.47
C GLU A 124 6.22 -3.45 -15.39
N LEU A 125 5.13 -2.75 -15.08
CA LEU A 125 3.92 -2.69 -15.88
C LEU A 125 3.45 -1.25 -15.88
N GLY A 126 3.05 -0.73 -17.02
CA GLY A 126 2.52 0.62 -17.12
C GLY A 126 3.20 1.48 -18.18
N SER A 127 2.37 2.35 -18.74
CA SER A 127 2.72 3.35 -19.73
C SER A 127 1.76 4.53 -19.54
N THR A 128 1.76 5.47 -20.49
CA THR A 128 0.80 6.58 -20.48
C THR A 128 -0.61 6.16 -20.93
N THR A 129 -0.79 4.94 -21.43
CA THR A 129 -2.06 4.43 -21.98
C THR A 129 -2.57 3.15 -21.31
N ASP A 130 -1.86 2.67 -20.29
CA ASP A 130 -2.08 1.34 -19.73
C ASP A 130 -3.21 1.33 -18.70
N ALA A 131 -3.85 0.17 -18.52
CA ALA A 131 -4.90 0.03 -17.51
C ALA A 131 -4.29 -0.13 -16.11
N ILE A 132 -3.16 -0.83 -15.99
CA ILE A 132 -2.56 -1.18 -14.71
C ILE A 132 -1.12 -0.69 -14.69
N VAL A 133 -0.72 -0.13 -13.55
CA VAL A 133 0.67 0.23 -13.29
C VAL A 133 1.20 -0.63 -12.16
N LYS A 134 2.41 -1.17 -12.33
CA LYS A 134 3.18 -1.89 -11.33
C LYS A 134 4.55 -1.25 -11.20
N ILE A 135 4.88 -0.77 -10.00
CA ILE A 135 6.18 -0.20 -9.66
C ILE A 135 6.87 -1.12 -8.67
N ALA A 136 8.09 -1.52 -8.98
CA ALA A 136 8.94 -2.28 -8.07
C ALA A 136 10.08 -1.40 -7.55
N LEU A 137 10.29 -1.46 -6.24
CA LEU A 137 11.40 -0.85 -5.54
C LEU A 137 12.33 -1.97 -5.07
N THR A 138 13.58 -1.98 -5.53
CA THR A 138 14.60 -2.87 -4.94
C THR A 138 15.43 -2.02 -3.99
N TRP A 139 15.56 -2.43 -2.74
CA TRP A 139 16.25 -1.63 -1.73
C TRP A 139 17.10 -2.50 -0.81
N ASN A 140 18.20 -1.93 -0.32
CA ASN A 140 19.05 -2.48 0.75
C ASN A 140 19.39 -1.35 1.72
N ALA A 141 19.19 -1.60 3.00
CA ALA A 141 19.43 -0.68 4.08
C ALA A 141 20.35 -1.29 5.13
N ALA A 142 21.44 -0.59 5.41
CA ALA A 142 22.34 -0.91 6.49
C ALA A 142 21.83 -0.30 7.81
N TYR A 143 21.97 -1.03 8.92
CA TYR A 143 21.65 -0.51 10.25
C TYR A 143 22.67 -0.97 11.28
N ALA A 144 22.95 -0.12 12.26
CA ALA A 144 23.98 -0.38 13.27
C ALA A 144 23.37 -0.72 14.63
N CYS A 145 23.79 -1.85 15.21
CA CYS A 145 23.49 -2.23 16.59
C CYS A 145 24.79 -2.62 17.32
N GLY A 146 24.86 -2.39 18.63
CA GLY A 146 25.96 -2.88 19.46
C GLY A 146 27.21 -2.00 19.56
N GLY A 147 27.12 -0.70 19.28
CA GLY A 147 28.16 0.26 19.67
C GLY A 147 29.48 0.24 18.89
N GLY A 148 29.54 -0.32 17.67
CA GLY A 148 30.67 0.02 16.77
C GLY A 148 31.05 -0.88 15.59
N ALA A 149 30.43 -2.04 15.33
CA ALA A 149 30.85 -2.86 14.17
C ALA A 149 29.81 -3.81 13.57
N ALA A 150 28.75 -4.21 14.30
CA ALA A 150 27.73 -5.08 13.72
C ALA A 150 26.75 -4.24 12.90
N VAL A 151 27.04 -4.14 11.60
CA VAL A 151 26.08 -3.65 10.61
C VAL A 151 25.22 -4.83 10.19
N GLY A 152 23.95 -4.79 10.55
CA GLY A 152 22.96 -5.63 9.91
C GLY A 152 22.56 -5.01 8.58
N GLU A 153 22.16 -5.85 7.63
CA GLU A 153 21.52 -5.41 6.39
C GLU A 153 20.09 -5.91 6.36
N LEU A 154 19.21 -5.09 5.83
CA LEU A 154 17.83 -5.42 5.48
C LEU A 154 17.66 -5.07 4.02
N GLY A 155 17.12 -5.96 3.21
CA GLY A 155 16.88 -5.63 1.81
C GLY A 155 15.93 -6.62 1.18
N ARG A 156 15.38 -6.27 0.04
CA ARG A 156 14.79 -7.17 -0.97
C ARG A 156 14.03 -6.30 -1.95
N ARG A 157 12.74 -6.12 -1.75
CA ARG A 157 11.85 -5.63 -2.80
C ARG A 157 10.49 -5.25 -2.24
N SER A 158 9.96 -4.12 -2.69
CA SER A 158 8.60 -3.70 -2.44
C SER A 158 7.91 -3.39 -3.77
N THR A 159 6.75 -3.95 -3.99
CA THR A 159 5.96 -3.80 -5.21
C THR A 159 4.70 -2.99 -4.91
N PHE A 160 4.33 -2.09 -5.80
CA PHE A 160 3.10 -1.31 -5.76
C PHE A 160 2.32 -1.51 -7.05
N THR A 161 1.14 -2.12 -6.95
CA THR A 161 0.20 -2.30 -8.07
C THR A 161 -0.96 -1.34 -7.93
N PHE A 162 -1.26 -0.64 -9.02
CA PHE A 162 -2.23 0.43 -9.10
C PHE A 162 -3.32 0.04 -10.10
N LEU A 163 -4.56 -0.03 -9.63
CA LEU A 163 -5.71 -0.50 -10.42
C LEU A 163 -6.68 0.64 -10.74
N PRO A 164 -7.33 0.63 -11.93
CA PRO A 164 -8.26 1.68 -12.35
C PRO A 164 -9.41 1.97 -11.40
N ASP A 165 -9.82 0.98 -10.61
CA ASP A 165 -10.96 1.15 -9.72
C ASP A 165 -10.59 1.92 -8.43
N GLY A 166 -9.31 2.25 -8.20
CA GLY A 166 -8.87 2.97 -7.01
C GLY A 166 -8.16 2.10 -5.98
N GLN A 167 -7.96 0.81 -6.25
CA GLN A 167 -7.19 -0.07 -5.39
C GLN A 167 -5.68 0.12 -5.61
N ILE A 168 -4.95 0.16 -4.51
CA ILE A 168 -3.49 0.15 -4.48
C ILE A 168 -3.07 -1.07 -3.65
N HIS A 169 -2.36 -2.00 -4.27
CA HIS A 169 -1.76 -3.15 -3.59
C HIS A 169 -0.29 -2.86 -3.38
N ARG A 170 0.18 -3.03 -2.15
CA ARG A 170 1.58 -2.94 -1.77
C ARG A 170 2.00 -4.31 -1.28
N PHE A 171 3.02 -4.88 -1.88
CA PHE A 171 3.64 -6.12 -1.45
C PHE A 171 5.07 -5.83 -0.97
N ASP A 172 5.41 -6.26 0.23
CA ASP A 172 6.78 -6.18 0.76
C ASP A 172 7.35 -7.58 0.93
N ARG A 173 8.50 -7.82 0.29
CA ARG A 173 9.36 -8.98 0.51
C ARG A 173 10.59 -8.49 1.27
N ILE A 174 10.90 -9.05 2.44
CA ILE A 174 12.04 -8.59 3.26
C ILE A 174 13.05 -9.71 3.56
N GLU A 175 14.33 -9.52 3.24
CA GLU A 175 15.46 -10.45 3.54
C GLU A 175 16.22 -9.85 4.70
N HIS A 176 16.62 -10.77 5.57
CA HIS A 176 17.57 -10.47 6.60
C HIS A 176 18.70 -11.52 6.53
N PRO A 177 19.85 -11.20 5.93
CA PRO A 177 20.92 -12.19 5.68
C PRO A 177 21.77 -12.52 6.92
N ALA A 178 21.79 -11.65 7.93
CA ALA A 178 22.67 -11.81 9.11
C ALA A 178 21.90 -12.14 10.38
N THR A 179 22.57 -12.69 11.40
CA THR A 179 22.01 -12.73 12.75
C THR A 179 22.37 -11.45 13.48
N VAL A 180 21.39 -10.71 13.99
CA VAL A 180 21.63 -9.53 14.83
C VAL A 180 20.90 -9.68 16.16
N THR A 181 21.62 -9.49 17.26
CA THR A 181 21.05 -9.42 18.61
C THR A 181 20.75 -7.97 18.95
N SER A 182 19.69 -7.70 19.70
CA SER A 182 19.19 -6.33 19.99
C SER A 182 20.10 -5.47 20.87
N GLY A 183 21.38 -5.85 21.05
CA GLY A 183 22.33 -5.13 21.88
C GLY A 183 22.47 -3.68 21.43
N ASN A 184 22.14 -2.73 22.32
CA ASN A 184 22.31 -1.28 22.21
C ASN A 184 22.10 -0.69 20.79
N CYS A 185 21.01 -1.05 20.11
CA CYS A 185 20.56 -0.31 18.93
C CYS A 185 20.12 1.09 19.40
N SER A 186 20.75 2.15 18.87
CA SER A 186 20.62 3.50 19.46
C SER A 186 20.43 4.64 18.46
N SER A 187 20.07 4.34 17.21
CA SER A 187 19.85 5.38 16.20
C SER A 187 18.55 6.17 16.45
N CYS A 188 17.48 5.56 16.96
CA CYS A 188 16.23 6.29 17.27
C CYS A 188 15.91 6.47 18.77
N ARG A 189 16.72 5.93 19.69
CA ARG A 189 16.64 6.17 21.14
C ARG A 189 18.02 6.14 21.79
N PRO A 190 18.24 6.82 22.93
CA PRO A 190 19.48 6.66 23.70
C PRO A 190 19.72 5.18 24.03
N ALA A 191 20.96 4.70 23.85
CA ALA A 191 21.39 3.31 23.97
C ALA A 191 21.14 2.61 25.33
N SER A 192 20.49 3.27 26.29
CA SER A 192 20.47 2.86 27.70
C SER A 192 19.39 1.82 28.06
N GLN A 193 18.54 1.41 27.12
CA GLN A 193 17.58 0.33 27.34
C GLN A 193 17.56 -0.58 26.12
N GLY A 194 18.05 -1.82 26.28
CA GLY A 194 17.95 -2.86 25.25
C GLY A 194 16.49 -3.04 24.85
N SER A 195 16.14 -2.46 23.71
CA SER A 195 14.77 -2.48 23.19
C SER A 195 14.66 -3.64 22.21
N PRO A 196 13.57 -4.41 22.25
CA PRO A 196 13.34 -5.46 21.26
C PRO A 196 13.18 -4.85 19.86
N PHE A 197 13.49 -5.64 18.85
CA PHE A 197 13.24 -5.30 17.46
C PHE A 197 11.76 -5.43 17.10
N TYR A 198 11.31 -4.48 16.31
CA TYR A 198 10.06 -4.59 15.56
C TYR A 198 10.38 -4.31 14.09
N LEU A 199 10.01 -5.24 13.21
CA LEU A 199 10.06 -5.01 11.77
C LEU A 199 8.64 -4.78 11.30
N THR A 200 8.37 -3.58 10.79
CA THR A 200 7.02 -3.14 10.47
C THR A 200 6.93 -2.67 9.02
N SER A 201 5.86 -3.05 8.33
CA SER A 201 5.38 -2.32 7.17
C SER A 201 4.31 -1.32 7.60
N TYR A 202 4.37 -0.10 7.09
CA TYR A 202 3.43 0.92 7.52
C TYR A 202 3.00 1.87 6.41
N THR A 203 1.80 2.43 6.61
CA THR A 203 1.28 3.58 5.89
C THR A 203 0.69 4.55 6.90
N THR A 204 1.13 5.81 6.88
CA THR A 204 0.74 6.79 7.89
C THR A 204 -0.02 7.94 7.28
N LEU A 205 -1.21 8.18 7.81
CA LEU A 205 -2.14 9.16 7.28
C LEU A 205 -2.32 10.37 8.19
N ALA A 206 -2.39 11.55 7.57
CA ALA A 206 -2.87 12.78 8.18
C ALA A 206 -4.39 12.69 8.35
N VAL A 207 -4.85 12.86 9.59
CA VAL A 207 -6.27 12.79 9.93
C VAL A 207 -6.69 13.98 10.76
N ASP A 208 -7.97 14.35 10.64
CA ASP A 208 -8.59 15.26 11.60
C ASP A 208 -8.97 14.48 12.85
N MET A 209 -8.19 14.65 13.92
CA MET A 209 -8.42 13.97 15.21
C MET A 209 -9.76 14.33 15.85
N GLY A 210 -10.38 15.46 15.48
CA GLY A 210 -11.66 15.91 16.01
C GLY A 210 -12.88 15.25 15.38
N GLY A 211 -12.74 14.55 14.25
CA GLY A 211 -13.88 14.07 13.47
C GLY A 211 -13.67 12.75 12.72
N TYR A 212 -12.58 12.01 12.98
CA TYR A 212 -12.36 10.74 12.31
C TYR A 212 -13.16 9.59 12.93
N GLN A 213 -13.48 8.59 12.11
CA GLN A 213 -14.11 7.34 12.55
C GLN A 213 -13.32 6.15 12.00
N ILE A 214 -13.05 5.15 12.84
CA ILE A 214 -12.50 3.85 12.42
C ILE A 214 -13.62 2.81 12.45
N LEU A 215 -13.88 2.17 11.31
CA LEU A 215 -14.80 1.03 11.19
C LEU A 215 -14.00 -0.24 10.89
N GLY A 216 -14.45 -1.40 11.40
CA GLY A 216 -13.86 -2.71 11.10
C GLY A 216 -13.04 -3.34 12.23
N ALA A 217 -12.70 -2.56 13.27
CA ALA A 217 -12.00 -3.05 14.45
C ALA A 217 -12.97 -3.75 15.45
N THR A 218 -12.89 -5.06 15.64
CA THR A 218 -13.56 -5.81 16.71
C THR A 218 -12.69 -5.90 17.96
N GLY A 219 -13.29 -5.56 19.10
CA GLY A 219 -12.66 -5.65 20.41
C GLY A 219 -11.83 -4.42 20.78
N GLY A 220 -12.19 -3.82 21.92
CA GLY A 220 -11.62 -2.58 22.42
C GLY A 220 -12.55 -1.40 22.15
N ASN A 221 -12.69 -0.51 23.13
CA ASN A 221 -13.48 0.71 23.02
C ASN A 221 -13.24 1.36 21.64
N GLN A 222 -14.28 1.46 20.81
CA GLN A 222 -14.29 2.33 19.62
C GLN A 222 -14.12 3.81 19.97
N ASN A 223 -13.97 4.14 21.27
CA ASN A 223 -13.49 5.44 21.73
C ASN A 223 -12.16 5.69 21.03
N ALA A 224 -12.20 6.66 20.13
CA ALA A 224 -11.13 7.17 19.29
C ALA A 224 -9.72 6.89 19.84
N LEU A 225 -8.82 6.44 18.98
CA LEU A 225 -7.38 6.56 19.15
C LEU A 225 -7.02 8.03 19.46
N THR A 226 -7.02 8.46 20.73
CA THR A 226 -6.84 9.87 21.12
C THR A 226 -5.44 10.18 21.64
N THR A 227 -4.65 9.16 21.94
CA THR A 227 -3.34 9.33 22.61
C THR A 227 -2.23 8.66 21.82
N TYR A 228 -1.06 9.32 21.75
CA TYR A 228 0.14 8.81 21.11
C TYR A 228 0.50 7.41 21.64
N GLY A 229 0.85 6.50 20.73
CA GLY A 229 1.19 5.10 21.04
C GLY A 229 0.00 4.20 21.35
N GLN A 230 -1.23 4.72 21.45
CA GLN A 230 -2.43 3.91 21.57
C GLN A 230 -2.63 3.09 20.28
N SER A 231 -2.95 1.81 20.43
CA SER A 231 -3.25 0.91 19.31
C SER A 231 -4.60 0.21 19.50
N ILE A 232 -5.27 -0.10 18.40
CA ILE A 232 -6.42 -1.02 18.35
C ILE A 232 -6.00 -2.41 17.85
N ASN A 233 -6.83 -3.40 18.16
CA ASN A 233 -6.64 -4.82 17.88
C ASN A 233 -6.47 -5.14 16.38
N ALA A 234 -6.20 -6.41 16.13
CA ALA A 234 -5.40 -6.82 15.01
C ALA A 234 -6.02 -7.82 14.06
N GLY A 235 -5.53 -7.80 12.82
CA GLY A 235 -5.91 -8.77 11.79
C GLY A 235 -7.23 -8.45 11.08
N GLU A 236 -7.66 -7.19 11.13
CA GLU A 236 -8.95 -6.76 10.59
C GLU A 236 -8.79 -5.68 9.54
N ASP A 237 -9.70 -5.67 8.56
CA ASP A 237 -9.77 -4.59 7.59
C ASP A 237 -10.35 -3.36 8.28
N VAL A 238 -9.73 -2.21 8.07
CA VAL A 238 -10.07 -0.97 8.76
C VAL A 238 -10.40 0.11 7.76
N CYS A 239 -11.44 0.89 8.01
CA CYS A 239 -11.75 2.06 7.22
C CYS A 239 -11.74 3.30 8.10
N ILE A 240 -10.98 4.31 7.69
CA ILE A 240 -11.00 5.64 8.28
C ILE A 240 -11.91 6.54 7.48
N THR A 241 -12.84 7.18 8.17
CA THR A 241 -13.52 8.38 7.66
C THR A 241 -12.78 9.60 8.18
N THR A 242 -12.34 10.50 7.31
CA THR A 242 -11.73 11.79 7.67
C THR A 242 -12.08 12.82 6.61
N ARG A 243 -12.44 14.04 7.01
CA ARG A 243 -12.78 15.15 6.09
C ARG A 243 -13.74 14.78 4.95
N GLY A 244 -14.76 13.96 5.25
CA GLY A 244 -15.74 13.52 4.24
C GLY A 244 -15.17 12.57 3.17
N ARG A 245 -14.08 11.88 3.47
CA ARG A 245 -13.48 10.81 2.64
C ARG A 245 -13.35 9.54 3.44
N HIS A 246 -13.35 8.42 2.74
CA HIS A 246 -13.21 7.09 3.30
C HIS A 246 -11.97 6.41 2.72
N VAL A 247 -11.10 5.90 3.58
CA VAL A 247 -9.89 5.17 3.18
C VAL A 247 -9.87 3.85 3.91
N GLY A 248 -9.93 2.77 3.15
CA GLY A 248 -9.85 1.40 3.63
C GLY A 248 -8.44 0.85 3.54
N PHE A 249 -8.07 0.07 4.54
CA PHE A 249 -6.86 -0.72 4.59
C PHE A 249 -7.22 -2.16 4.89
N GLY A 250 -6.55 -3.06 4.18
CA GLY A 250 -6.56 -4.48 4.50
C GLY A 250 -5.17 -5.06 4.39
N TRP A 251 -5.00 -6.19 5.06
CA TRP A 251 -3.73 -6.89 5.12
C TRP A 251 -3.95 -8.36 4.86
N TYR A 252 -3.05 -8.94 4.08
CA TYR A 252 -3.02 -10.37 3.83
C TYR A 252 -1.57 -10.83 3.75
N GLY A 253 -1.28 -11.89 4.51
CA GLY A 253 -0.01 -12.60 4.45
C GLY A 253 -0.28 -14.10 4.34
N ASP A 254 0.52 -14.79 3.52
CA ASP A 254 0.42 -16.23 3.24
C ASP A 254 0.73 -17.11 4.47
N ASN A 255 1.10 -16.54 5.61
CA ASN A 255 1.77 -17.30 6.64
C ASN A 255 0.91 -17.58 7.86
N THR A 256 0.46 -18.84 7.95
CA THR A 256 0.09 -19.50 9.21
C THR A 256 1.17 -19.40 10.31
N GLN A 257 2.39 -18.96 9.98
CA GLN A 257 3.47 -18.70 10.95
C GLN A 257 3.62 -17.24 11.41
N LEU A 258 2.92 -16.27 10.82
CA LEU A 258 2.91 -14.90 11.34
C LEU A 258 1.74 -14.75 12.31
N ALA A 259 1.95 -15.21 13.55
CA ALA A 259 1.05 -14.94 14.67
C ALA A 259 1.00 -13.45 15.07
N ASN A 260 1.51 -12.55 14.23
CA ASN A 260 1.69 -11.17 14.58
C ASN A 260 0.48 -10.32 14.18
N PRO A 261 0.01 -9.49 15.11
CA PRO A 261 -1.12 -8.60 14.87
C PRO A 261 -0.78 -7.43 13.93
N SER A 262 -1.54 -7.23 12.84
CA SER A 262 -1.67 -5.88 12.23
C SER A 262 -2.27 -4.92 13.28
N ARG A 263 -1.99 -3.63 13.25
CA ARG A 263 -2.58 -2.68 14.21
C ARG A 263 -2.70 -1.30 13.59
N VAL A 264 -3.61 -0.52 14.13
CA VAL A 264 -3.71 0.91 13.86
C VAL A 264 -3.21 1.66 15.09
N ARG A 265 -2.31 2.63 14.93
CA ARG A 265 -1.63 3.34 16.01
C ARG A 265 -1.62 4.85 15.80
N VAL A 266 -1.79 5.63 16.86
CA VAL A 266 -1.49 7.07 16.80
C VAL A 266 0.02 7.26 16.85
N VAL A 267 0.59 7.85 15.80
CA VAL A 267 2.04 8.15 15.72
C VAL A 267 2.34 9.63 15.89
N ARG A 268 1.31 10.49 15.91
CA ARG A 268 1.48 11.88 16.35
C ARG A 268 0.16 12.42 16.85
N THR A 269 0.13 12.84 18.10
CA THR A 269 -0.99 13.64 18.64
C THR A 269 -0.69 15.11 18.42
N PRO A 270 -1.58 15.88 17.78
CA PRO A 270 -1.36 17.29 17.53
C PRO A 270 -1.35 18.09 18.84
N MET A 271 -0.63 19.21 18.86
CA MET A 271 -0.98 20.33 19.74
C MET A 271 -2.31 20.93 19.27
N ALA A 272 -3.08 21.56 20.17
CA ALA A 272 -4.41 22.09 19.83
C ALA A 272 -4.40 22.89 18.51
N GLY A 273 -5.14 22.41 17.49
CA GLY A 273 -5.30 23.05 16.19
C GLY A 273 -4.49 22.50 15.02
N GLN A 274 -3.73 21.40 15.18
CA GLN A 274 -3.02 20.72 14.06
C GLN A 274 -3.70 19.40 13.65
N ALA A 275 -3.48 18.97 12.41
CA ALA A 275 -3.84 17.62 11.97
C ALA A 275 -3.02 16.57 12.75
N GLY A 276 -3.65 15.46 13.13
CA GLY A 276 -2.97 14.33 13.75
C GLY A 276 -2.53 13.29 12.73
N ALA A 277 -1.82 12.26 13.20
CA ALA A 277 -1.37 11.17 12.35
C ALA A 277 -1.73 9.80 12.91
N ILE A 278 -2.32 8.96 12.05
CA ILE A 278 -2.63 7.56 12.33
C ILE A 278 -1.81 6.69 11.39
N ALA A 279 -1.05 5.75 11.96
CA ALA A 279 -0.31 4.75 11.24
C ALA A 279 -1.07 3.43 11.19
N PHE A 280 -1.12 2.85 10.00
CA PHE A 280 -1.55 1.50 9.71
C PHE A 280 -0.29 0.66 9.67
N ILE A 281 -0.13 -0.26 10.63
CA ILE A 281 1.14 -0.95 10.90
C ILE A 281 0.89 -2.46 10.81
N PHE A 282 1.71 -3.13 10.02
CA PHE A 282 1.82 -4.58 10.04
C PHE A 282 3.14 -4.98 10.71
N ASP A 283 3.07 -5.60 11.88
CA ASP A 283 4.25 -6.06 12.62
C ASP A 283 4.76 -7.40 12.03
N GLN A 284 5.63 -7.35 11.03
CA GLN A 284 6.22 -8.57 10.44
C GLN A 284 7.08 -9.33 11.45
N LEU A 285 7.80 -8.63 12.31
CA LEU A 285 8.45 -9.17 13.50
C LEU A 285 8.04 -8.32 14.70
N ASN A 286 7.61 -8.96 15.78
CA ASN A 286 7.13 -8.29 16.98
C ASN A 286 7.95 -8.75 18.21
N ASN A 287 8.44 -7.78 18.99
CA ASN A 287 9.11 -8.01 20.27
C ASN A 287 10.30 -9.01 20.19
N ALA A 288 11.06 -8.98 19.09
CA ALA A 288 12.16 -9.92 18.87
C ALA A 288 13.45 -9.46 19.58
N THR A 289 14.04 -10.30 20.41
CA THR A 289 15.35 -10.03 21.04
C THR A 289 16.53 -10.31 20.11
N GLN A 290 16.26 -11.04 19.02
CA GLN A 290 17.23 -11.43 18.01
C GLN A 290 16.53 -11.59 16.68
N ILE A 291 17.17 -11.15 15.60
CA ILE A 291 16.78 -11.46 14.23
C ILE A 291 17.77 -12.52 13.74
N THR A 292 17.29 -13.71 13.37
CA THR A 292 18.11 -14.80 12.84
C THR A 292 17.78 -15.10 11.39
N PRO A 293 18.77 -15.33 10.52
CA PRO A 293 18.60 -15.50 9.08
C PRO A 293 18.22 -16.93 8.69
N THR A 294 17.78 -17.80 9.63
CA THR A 294 17.64 -19.25 9.40
C THR A 294 16.65 -19.58 8.26
N ASN A 295 17.19 -19.62 7.05
CA ASN A 295 16.80 -20.21 5.76
C ASN A 295 15.32 -20.10 5.28
N ALA A 296 14.45 -19.39 6.00
CA ALA A 296 13.02 -19.26 5.68
C ALA A 296 12.39 -17.91 6.09
N ALA A 297 13.14 -16.94 6.63
CA ALA A 297 12.57 -15.64 7.04
C ALA A 297 12.36 -14.68 5.85
N THR A 298 11.76 -15.17 4.78
CA THR A 298 11.09 -14.30 3.81
C THR A 298 9.81 -13.83 4.44
N LEU A 299 9.84 -12.59 4.91
CA LEU A 299 8.64 -11.92 5.37
C LEU A 299 7.93 -11.36 4.14
N LEU A 300 6.69 -11.76 4.00
CA LEU A 300 5.81 -11.46 2.89
C LEU A 300 4.60 -10.77 3.47
N GLU A 301 4.32 -9.59 2.95
CA GLU A 301 3.16 -8.84 3.39
C GLU A 301 2.51 -8.11 2.24
N THR A 302 1.18 -8.23 2.13
CA THR A 302 0.39 -7.46 1.18
C THR A 302 -0.54 -6.52 1.94
N THR A 303 -0.29 -5.22 1.82
CA THR A 303 -1.18 -4.16 2.26
C THR A 303 -2.00 -3.66 1.07
N MET A 304 -3.31 -3.56 1.24
CA MET A 304 -4.21 -2.98 0.26
C MET A 304 -4.77 -1.67 0.78
N ILE A 305 -4.83 -0.67 -0.10
CA ILE A 305 -5.35 0.67 0.18
C ILE A 305 -6.44 0.98 -0.82
N VAL A 306 -7.61 1.41 -0.33
CA VAL A 306 -8.75 1.81 -1.16
C VAL A 306 -9.27 3.16 -0.69
N GLY A 307 -9.18 4.18 -1.54
CA GLY A 307 -9.68 5.52 -1.26
C GLY A 307 -10.97 5.86 -2.02
N SER A 308 -11.92 6.53 -1.37
CA SER A 308 -13.14 7.03 -2.03
C SER A 308 -13.90 8.11 -1.21
N SER A 309 -14.34 9.16 -1.89
CA SER A 309 -15.24 10.21 -1.38
C SER A 309 -16.72 9.87 -1.45
N ASP A 310 -17.11 8.98 -2.36
CA ASP A 310 -18.53 8.79 -2.73
C ASP A 310 -19.15 7.53 -2.13
N THR A 311 -18.39 6.82 -1.31
CA THR A 311 -18.78 5.52 -0.76
C THR A 311 -18.59 5.51 0.75
N ASN A 312 -19.55 4.99 1.49
CA ASN A 312 -19.39 4.82 2.93
C ASN A 312 -18.29 3.79 3.27
N CYS A 313 -17.84 3.79 4.54
CA CYS A 313 -16.80 2.86 4.98
C CYS A 313 -17.15 1.37 4.81
N ALA A 314 -18.42 0.97 4.89
CA ALA A 314 -18.81 -0.43 4.69
C ALA A 314 -18.57 -0.87 3.23
N ALA A 315 -18.87 -0.01 2.26
CA ALA A 315 -18.59 -0.27 0.85
C ALA A 315 -17.09 -0.29 0.56
N VAL A 316 -16.31 0.63 1.16
CA VAL A 316 -14.85 0.62 1.05
C VAL A 316 -14.25 -0.67 1.62
N LEU A 317 -14.67 -1.08 2.82
CA LEU A 317 -14.24 -2.34 3.43
C LEU A 317 -14.62 -3.56 2.60
N SER A 318 -15.79 -3.57 1.97
CA SER A 318 -16.18 -4.68 1.09
C SER A 318 -15.24 -4.83 -0.11
N ARG A 319 -14.66 -3.74 -0.61
CA ARG A 319 -13.69 -3.77 -1.72
C ARG A 319 -12.33 -4.29 -1.26
N VAL A 320 -11.90 -3.86 -0.06
CA VAL A 320 -10.73 -4.40 0.61
C VAL A 320 -10.89 -5.92 0.83
N ALA A 321 -12.03 -6.38 1.32
CA ALA A 321 -12.26 -7.81 1.58
C ALA A 321 -12.19 -8.70 0.32
N THR A 322 -12.52 -8.16 -0.86
CA THR A 322 -12.57 -8.94 -2.13
C THR A 322 -11.27 -9.66 -2.46
N HIS A 323 -10.11 -9.11 -2.07
CA HIS A 323 -8.81 -9.70 -2.41
C HIS A 323 -8.17 -10.47 -1.25
N ARG A 324 -8.81 -10.49 -0.08
CA ARG A 324 -8.34 -11.24 1.12
C ARG A 324 -8.95 -12.63 1.20
N GLU A 325 -10.21 -12.76 0.83
CA GLU A 325 -10.86 -14.06 0.73
C GLU A 325 -10.20 -14.82 -0.43
N ASN A 326 -9.91 -16.12 -0.26
CA ASN A 326 -9.45 -17.02 -1.32
C ASN A 326 -10.50 -17.12 -2.45
N ARG A 327 -10.73 -16.02 -3.17
CA ARG A 327 -11.61 -15.94 -4.33
C ARG A 327 -10.84 -16.60 -5.45
N LEU A 328 -11.12 -17.89 -5.60
CA LEU A 328 -10.51 -18.67 -6.64
C LEU A 328 -11.16 -18.35 -7.98
N LEU A 329 -10.33 -18.24 -9.01
CA LEU A 329 -10.75 -18.22 -10.40
C LEU A 329 -10.48 -19.60 -10.98
N HIS A 330 -11.54 -20.27 -11.41
CA HIS A 330 -11.45 -21.56 -12.07
C HIS A 330 -11.10 -21.37 -13.54
N VAL A 331 -9.98 -21.93 -13.98
CA VAL A 331 -9.48 -21.82 -15.35
C VAL A 331 -9.53 -23.19 -16.00
N VAL A 332 -10.17 -23.24 -17.19
CA VAL A 332 -10.29 -24.43 -18.02
C VAL A 332 -9.59 -24.18 -19.35
N ARG A 333 -8.65 -25.05 -19.72
CA ARG A 333 -7.93 -25.02 -20.99
C ARG A 333 -7.84 -26.43 -21.58
N GLY A 334 -8.56 -26.69 -22.66
CA GLY A 334 -8.66 -28.03 -23.22
C GLY A 334 -9.17 -29.02 -22.17
N THR A 335 -8.33 -29.98 -21.78
CA THR A 335 -8.61 -30.94 -20.70
C THR A 335 -8.07 -30.52 -19.34
N ASP A 336 -7.22 -29.50 -19.28
CA ASP A 336 -6.61 -29.02 -18.04
C ASP A 336 -7.58 -28.11 -17.30
N GLN A 337 -7.66 -28.28 -15.98
CA GLN A 337 -8.49 -27.47 -15.09
C GLN A 337 -7.73 -27.20 -13.80
N PHE A 338 -7.70 -25.95 -13.37
CA PHE A 338 -7.04 -25.54 -12.13
C PHE A 338 -7.65 -24.24 -11.61
N ASP A 339 -7.51 -24.02 -10.31
CA ASP A 339 -7.95 -22.81 -9.65
C ASP A 339 -6.74 -21.90 -9.38
N ILE A 340 -6.89 -20.60 -9.64
CA ILE A 340 -5.89 -19.58 -9.30
C ILE A 340 -6.46 -18.58 -8.30
N ALA A 341 -5.64 -18.15 -7.35
CA ALA A 341 -5.98 -17.10 -6.39
C ALA A 341 -5.39 -15.75 -6.85
N PRO A 342 -5.89 -14.61 -6.36
CA PRO A 342 -5.13 -13.37 -6.44
C PRO A 342 -3.80 -13.57 -5.71
N ASN A 343 -2.70 -13.19 -6.37
CA ASN A 343 -1.37 -13.26 -5.78
C ASN A 343 -1.10 -12.02 -4.90
N LEU A 344 0.12 -11.93 -4.36
CA LEU A 344 0.50 -10.91 -3.37
C LEU A 344 0.44 -9.47 -3.92
N ASP A 345 0.43 -9.30 -5.24
CA ASP A 345 0.33 -8.01 -5.91
C ASP A 345 -1.10 -7.63 -6.33
N GLY A 346 -2.11 -8.41 -5.92
CA GLY A 346 -3.51 -8.20 -6.25
C GLY A 346 -3.93 -8.68 -7.65
N ILE A 347 -3.02 -9.30 -8.40
CA ILE A 347 -3.27 -9.81 -9.75
C ILE A 347 -3.37 -11.34 -9.70
N TYR A 348 -4.39 -11.92 -10.32
CA TYR A 348 -4.50 -13.38 -10.46
C TYR A 348 -3.39 -13.87 -11.39
N GLY A 349 -2.54 -14.78 -10.91
CA GLY A 349 -1.34 -15.20 -11.66
C GLY A 349 -0.16 -14.20 -11.58
N GLY A 350 -0.23 -13.19 -10.71
CA GLY A 350 0.84 -12.21 -10.48
C GLY A 350 2.02 -12.71 -9.62
N GLU A 351 2.58 -11.85 -8.78
CA GLU A 351 3.83 -12.09 -8.02
C GLU A 351 3.74 -13.21 -6.97
N ARG A 352 4.67 -14.18 -7.00
CA ARG A 352 4.72 -15.28 -6.02
C ARG A 352 5.49 -14.90 -4.75
N PRO A 353 5.25 -15.63 -3.63
CA PRO A 353 6.02 -15.55 -2.38
C PRO A 353 7.55 -15.55 -2.53
N ASP A 354 8.09 -16.27 -3.50
CA ASP A 354 9.54 -16.34 -3.73
C ASP A 354 10.10 -15.09 -4.43
N GLY A 355 9.25 -14.09 -4.72
CA GLY A 355 9.61 -12.88 -5.45
C GLY A 355 9.90 -13.14 -6.93
N THR A 356 9.76 -14.38 -7.39
CA THR A 356 9.64 -14.62 -8.82
C THR A 356 8.24 -14.17 -9.22
N VAL A 357 8.16 -13.40 -10.30
CA VAL A 357 6.86 -13.24 -10.92
C VAL A 357 6.59 -14.56 -11.61
N SER A 358 5.78 -15.41 -11.00
CA SER A 358 5.50 -16.67 -11.64
C SER A 358 4.31 -16.54 -12.55
N TYR A 359 4.71 -16.21 -13.75
CA TYR A 359 4.00 -16.31 -15.00
C TYR A 359 3.52 -17.75 -15.34
N ASP A 360 4.03 -18.77 -14.65
CA ASP A 360 3.61 -20.15 -14.86
C ASP A 360 2.27 -20.46 -14.19
N ILE A 361 1.20 -20.10 -14.87
CA ILE A 361 0.07 -21.03 -14.96
C ILE A 361 0.62 -22.25 -15.73
N PRO A 362 0.56 -23.49 -15.17
CA PRO A 362 1.19 -24.65 -15.79
C PRO A 362 0.75 -24.83 -17.24
N GLY A 363 1.72 -24.83 -18.16
CA GLY A 363 1.48 -24.83 -19.59
C GLY A 363 1.12 -23.43 -20.09
N VAL A 364 1.80 -23.01 -21.13
CA VAL A 364 1.49 -21.77 -21.82
C VAL A 364 0.10 -21.87 -22.48
N PRO A 365 -0.83 -20.92 -22.29
CA PRO A 365 -2.10 -20.93 -22.97
C PRO A 365 -1.98 -20.40 -24.41
N ASP A 366 -1.24 -21.07 -25.30
CA ASP A 366 -1.32 -20.80 -26.76
C ASP A 366 -2.61 -21.36 -27.39
N SER A 367 -3.63 -21.60 -26.56
CA SER A 367 -4.92 -22.16 -26.93
C SER A 367 -6.03 -21.48 -26.13
N PRO A 368 -7.27 -21.47 -26.64
CA PRO A 368 -8.38 -20.84 -25.94
C PRO A 368 -8.56 -21.40 -24.52
N PHE A 369 -8.79 -20.50 -23.56
CA PHE A 369 -9.08 -20.87 -22.18
C PHE A 369 -10.29 -20.11 -21.66
N THR A 370 -10.98 -20.69 -20.68
CA THR A 370 -12.18 -20.11 -20.06
C THR A 370 -11.99 -19.96 -18.57
N MET A 371 -12.32 -18.78 -18.06
CA MET A 371 -12.28 -18.43 -16.64
C MET A 371 -13.70 -18.34 -16.08
N SER A 372 -13.91 -18.81 -14.86
CA SER A 372 -15.19 -18.79 -14.17
C SER A 372 -15.00 -18.80 -12.64
N ILE A 373 -16.06 -18.54 -11.89
CA ILE A 373 -16.06 -18.76 -10.43
C ILE A 373 -16.33 -20.25 -10.18
N PRO A 374 -15.52 -20.95 -9.35
CA PRO A 374 -15.75 -22.36 -9.04
C PRO A 374 -17.10 -22.57 -8.35
N ALA A 375 -17.62 -23.80 -8.41
CA ALA A 375 -18.90 -24.13 -7.78
C ALA A 375 -18.87 -23.84 -6.27
N GLY A 376 -19.79 -23.01 -5.79
CA GLY A 376 -19.83 -22.56 -4.39
C GLY A 376 -18.86 -21.41 -4.05
N GLY A 377 -18.08 -20.94 -5.02
CA GLY A 377 -17.23 -19.76 -4.87
C GLY A 377 -18.01 -18.46 -4.77
N GLN A 378 -17.35 -17.40 -4.32
CA GLN A 378 -17.91 -16.05 -4.22
C GLN A 378 -17.66 -15.26 -5.51
N PRO A 379 -18.59 -14.36 -5.90
CA PRO A 379 -18.36 -13.48 -7.03
C PRO A 379 -17.16 -12.55 -6.76
N ILE A 380 -16.42 -12.19 -7.81
CA ILE A 380 -15.41 -11.14 -7.76
C ILE A 380 -16.12 -9.81 -7.99
N VAL A 381 -16.18 -8.97 -6.96
CA VAL A 381 -16.92 -7.70 -6.97
C VAL A 381 -15.96 -6.54 -7.21
N GLY A 382 -16.29 -5.68 -8.17
CA GLY A 382 -15.40 -4.61 -8.62
C GLY A 382 -14.39 -5.12 -9.66
N GLY A 383 -13.41 -4.28 -9.98
CA GLY A 383 -12.44 -4.63 -11.00
C GLY A 383 -11.43 -5.68 -10.54
N PHE A 384 -11.00 -6.57 -11.43
CA PHE A 384 -9.90 -7.51 -11.18
C PHE A 384 -8.98 -7.65 -12.39
N ALA A 385 -7.75 -8.08 -12.11
CA ALA A 385 -6.71 -8.28 -13.11
C ALA A 385 -6.27 -9.75 -13.16
N VAL A 386 -6.01 -10.28 -14.35
CA VAL A 386 -5.42 -11.62 -14.53
C VAL A 386 -4.19 -11.50 -15.42
N TRP A 387 -3.10 -12.12 -15.01
CA TRP A 387 -1.83 -12.19 -15.73
C TRP A 387 -1.65 -13.57 -16.35
N PHE A 388 -1.33 -13.61 -17.64
CA PHE A 388 -0.90 -14.82 -18.35
C PHE A 388 0.42 -14.60 -19.08
N ASP A 389 1.19 -15.66 -19.27
CA ASP A 389 2.38 -15.68 -20.13
C ASP A 389 2.19 -16.69 -21.26
N PHE A 390 2.24 -16.17 -22.48
CA PHE A 390 2.10 -16.91 -23.71
C PHE A 390 3.48 -17.36 -24.24
N ALA A 391 3.56 -18.30 -25.18
CA ALA A 391 4.86 -18.74 -25.70
C ALA A 391 5.32 -17.78 -26.79
N SER A 392 4.37 -17.05 -27.35
CA SER A 392 4.54 -16.11 -28.43
C SER A 392 3.87 -14.79 -28.10
N PHE A 393 4.32 -13.73 -28.76
CA PHE A 393 3.61 -12.46 -28.75
C PHE A 393 2.36 -12.55 -29.63
N TYR A 394 1.19 -12.35 -29.04
CA TYR A 394 -0.10 -12.30 -29.73
C TYR A 394 -0.61 -10.86 -29.78
N PRO A 395 -0.43 -10.14 -30.90
CA PRO A 395 -0.86 -8.75 -31.01
C PRO A 395 -2.39 -8.60 -30.98
N ASN A 396 -3.11 -9.66 -31.32
CA ASN A 396 -4.55 -9.72 -31.33
C ASN A 396 -5.00 -10.81 -30.37
N ILE A 397 -5.76 -10.45 -29.36
CA ILE A 397 -6.36 -11.39 -28.43
C ILE A 397 -7.86 -11.11 -28.43
N THR A 398 -8.65 -12.15 -28.66
CA THR A 398 -10.11 -12.02 -28.59
C THR A 398 -10.61 -12.53 -27.26
N ALA A 399 -11.66 -11.90 -26.74
CA ALA A 399 -12.28 -12.29 -25.49
C ALA A 399 -13.80 -12.24 -25.62
N VAL A 400 -14.46 -13.25 -25.06
CA VAL A 400 -15.92 -13.38 -25.05
C VAL A 400 -16.37 -13.57 -23.61
N ARG A 401 -17.32 -12.75 -23.14
CA ARG A 401 -17.97 -12.91 -21.85
C ARG A 401 -19.34 -13.55 -22.04
N THR A 402 -19.68 -14.51 -21.17
CA THR A 402 -21.02 -15.10 -21.11
C THR A 402 -21.62 -14.91 -19.71
N PRO A 403 -22.79 -14.27 -19.56
CA PRO A 403 -23.50 -13.52 -20.60
C PRO A 403 -22.69 -12.32 -21.09
N ALA A 404 -23.02 -11.80 -22.27
CA ALA A 404 -22.34 -10.62 -22.82
C ALA A 404 -22.43 -9.43 -21.85
N SER A 405 -21.32 -8.72 -21.65
CA SER A 405 -21.35 -7.48 -20.86
C SER A 405 -22.06 -6.38 -21.65
N ALA A 406 -22.86 -5.57 -20.96
CA ALA A 406 -23.42 -4.34 -21.53
C ALA A 406 -22.39 -3.21 -21.59
N ASN A 407 -21.30 -3.31 -20.81
CA ASN A 407 -20.20 -2.34 -20.84
C ASN A 407 -19.31 -2.63 -22.05
N PRO A 408 -19.16 -1.71 -23.03
CA PRO A 408 -18.28 -1.93 -24.18
C PRO A 408 -16.79 -2.01 -23.79
N ASN A 409 -16.42 -1.47 -22.62
CA ASN A 409 -15.06 -1.47 -22.07
C ASN A 409 -14.92 -2.50 -20.93
N TRP A 410 -15.68 -3.61 -20.99
CA TRP A 410 -15.66 -4.66 -19.97
C TRP A 410 -14.34 -5.43 -19.86
N ILE A 411 -13.43 -5.24 -20.83
CA ILE A 411 -12.09 -5.78 -20.84
C ILE A 411 -11.11 -4.76 -21.39
N ARG A 412 -9.93 -4.69 -20.77
CA ARG A 412 -8.72 -4.06 -21.32
C ARG A 412 -7.59 -5.09 -21.22
N PHE A 413 -6.69 -5.14 -22.17
CA PHE A 413 -5.49 -5.97 -22.06
C PHE A 413 -4.24 -5.15 -22.38
N GLN A 414 -3.14 -5.55 -21.77
CA GLN A 414 -1.88 -4.83 -21.79
C GLN A 414 -0.75 -5.85 -21.86
N HIS A 415 0.12 -5.72 -22.86
CA HIS A 415 1.34 -6.49 -22.93
C HIS A 415 2.38 -5.92 -21.96
N ALA A 416 3.16 -6.79 -21.32
CA ALA A 416 4.33 -6.36 -20.58
C ALA A 416 5.36 -5.71 -21.54
N PRO A 417 6.18 -4.78 -21.05
CA PRO A 417 7.20 -4.15 -21.86
C PRO A 417 8.25 -5.18 -22.36
N PRO A 418 8.96 -4.89 -23.46
CA PRO A 418 10.10 -5.69 -23.90
C PRO A 418 11.10 -5.95 -22.76
N PRO A 419 11.69 -7.16 -22.67
CA PRO A 419 11.60 -8.26 -23.64
C PRO A 419 10.40 -9.20 -23.46
N ASN A 420 9.54 -8.96 -22.47
CA ASN A 420 8.53 -9.94 -22.02
C ASN A 420 7.17 -9.77 -22.71
N GLN A 421 7.14 -9.42 -24.00
CA GLN A 421 5.89 -9.04 -24.67
C GLN A 421 4.86 -10.19 -24.78
N SER A 422 5.28 -11.44 -24.58
CA SER A 422 4.38 -12.59 -24.46
C SER A 422 3.52 -12.58 -23.20
N GLN A 423 3.85 -11.73 -22.22
CA GLN A 423 3.10 -11.58 -20.99
C GLN A 423 1.99 -10.55 -21.17
N VAL A 424 0.78 -10.91 -20.75
CA VAL A 424 -0.40 -10.07 -20.91
C VAL A 424 -1.19 -10.00 -19.62
N VAL A 425 -1.54 -8.79 -19.24
CA VAL A 425 -2.47 -8.53 -18.15
C VAL A 425 -3.82 -8.13 -18.71
N PHE A 426 -4.86 -8.81 -18.28
CA PHE A 426 -6.25 -8.53 -18.60
C PHE A 426 -6.91 -7.85 -17.41
N TRP A 427 -7.49 -6.68 -17.61
CA TRP A 427 -8.27 -5.94 -16.62
C TRP A 427 -9.76 -6.03 -16.95
N PHE A 428 -10.56 -6.43 -15.96
CA PHE A 428 -12.00 -6.57 -16.07
C PHE A 428 -12.68 -5.63 -15.05
N PRO A 429 -13.11 -4.41 -15.44
CA PRO A 429 -13.64 -3.41 -14.50
C PRO A 429 -14.93 -3.83 -13.79
N ASP A 430 -15.72 -4.72 -14.40
CA ASP A 430 -17.06 -5.08 -13.90
C ASP A 430 -17.06 -6.29 -12.94
N GLY A 431 -15.91 -6.91 -12.69
CA GLY A 431 -15.83 -8.14 -11.90
C GLY A 431 -16.33 -9.39 -12.64
N LEU A 432 -16.50 -10.48 -11.90
CA LEU A 432 -16.98 -11.76 -12.42
C LEU A 432 -17.99 -12.41 -11.45
N GLY A 433 -19.23 -12.55 -11.90
CA GLY A 433 -20.31 -13.16 -11.13
C GLY A 433 -20.32 -14.69 -11.17
N VAL A 434 -21.01 -15.32 -10.22
CA VAL A 434 -21.23 -16.77 -10.22
C VAL A 434 -22.02 -17.18 -11.46
N GLY A 435 -21.55 -18.22 -12.15
CA GLY A 435 -22.14 -18.71 -13.40
C GLY A 435 -21.79 -17.90 -14.64
N GLN A 436 -21.01 -16.81 -14.50
CA GLN A 436 -20.46 -16.09 -15.64
C GLN A 436 -19.13 -16.72 -16.07
N THR A 437 -18.80 -16.59 -17.36
CA THR A 437 -17.53 -17.05 -17.91
C THR A 437 -16.87 -15.98 -18.77
N ILE A 438 -15.56 -16.04 -18.87
CA ILE A 438 -14.75 -15.25 -19.81
C ILE A 438 -13.87 -16.23 -20.58
N THR A 439 -14.03 -16.32 -21.89
CA THR A 439 -13.18 -17.11 -22.77
C THR A 439 -12.20 -16.18 -23.47
N ILE A 440 -10.91 -16.47 -23.40
CA ILE A 440 -9.83 -15.75 -24.07
C ILE A 440 -9.24 -16.67 -25.12
N ASP A 441 -9.11 -16.17 -26.34
CA ASP A 441 -8.51 -16.87 -27.48
C ASP A 441 -7.31 -16.07 -28.01
N PRO A 442 -6.07 -16.55 -27.73
CA PRO A 442 -4.84 -16.01 -28.28
C PRO A 442 -4.62 -16.61 -29.67
N SER A 443 -5.37 -16.13 -30.65
CA SER A 443 -5.21 -16.51 -32.06
C SER A 443 -4.19 -15.58 -32.76
N PRO A 444 -3.25 -16.11 -33.56
CA PRO A 444 -2.27 -15.30 -34.31
C PRO A 444 -2.88 -14.35 -35.33
#